data_AF-A0A966Q995-F1
#
_entry.id   AF-A0A966Q995-F1
#
_cell.length_a   1.000
_cell.length_b   1.000
_cell.length_c   1.000
_cell.angle_alpha   90.00
_cell.angle_beta   90.00
_cell.angle_gamma   90.00
#
_symmetry.space_group_name_H-M   'P 1'
#
loop_
_entity.id
_entity.type
_entity.pdbx_description
1 polymer ?
#
loop_
_entity_poly.entity_id
_entity_poly.type
_entity_poly.pdbx_seq_one_letter_code
_entity_poly.pdbx_strand_id
1 'polypeptide(L)' 'MSATANSDDPPYFGGYVLDNWLACVRELELERRHLIQLAKNSFEGSFLPEKDKMEWMEKIDRIDRSMA' A
#
# COMPACT_ATOMS: atom_id res chain seq x y z
N MET A 1 5.41 -1.70 -15.06
CA MET A 1 6.20 -1.52 -13.82
C MET A 1 5.24 -1.64 -12.65
N SER A 2 5.55 -2.45 -11.64
CA SER A 2 4.74 -2.58 -10.41
C SER A 2 5.51 -1.92 -9.26
N ALA A 3 5.04 -0.75 -8.81
CA ALA A 3 5.74 0.05 -7.79
C ALA A 3 5.18 -0.21 -6.39
N THR A 4 6.05 -0.25 -5.39
CA THR A 4 5.68 -0.27 -3.96
C THR A 4 6.17 1.00 -3.28
N ALA A 5 5.57 1.36 -2.15
CA ALA A 5 5.99 2.50 -1.33
C ALA A 5 6.27 2.03 0.10
N ASN A 6 7.54 2.16 0.52
CA ASN A 6 8.06 1.69 1.79
C ASN A 6 8.67 2.87 2.58
N SER A 7 8.92 2.68 3.87
CA SER A 7 9.53 3.72 4.72
C SER A 7 11.06 3.77 4.67
N ASP A 8 11.68 2.71 4.15
CA ASP A 8 13.13 2.49 4.18
C ASP A 8 13.69 2.50 5.62
N ASP A 9 14.07 3.66 6.15
CA ASP A 9 14.57 3.86 7.52
C ASP A 9 13.71 4.86 8.34
N PRO A 10 12.57 4.43 8.92
CA PRO A 10 11.62 5.34 9.59
C PRO A 10 12.23 6.27 10.65
N PRO A 11 13.13 5.82 11.55
CA PRO A 11 13.71 6.69 12.56
C PRO A 11 14.60 7.79 11.99
N TYR A 12 15.20 7.57 10.81
CA TYR A 12 16.06 8.55 10.15
C TYR A 12 15.27 9.55 9.32
N PHE A 13 14.17 9.11 8.69
CA PHE A 13 13.32 9.98 7.86
C PHE A 13 12.16 10.64 8.61
N GLY A 14 11.95 10.27 9.88
CA GLY A 14 10.94 10.89 10.75
C GLY A 14 9.50 10.50 10.42
N GLY A 15 9.29 9.35 9.79
CA GLY A 15 7.97 8.88 9.38
C GLY A 15 7.95 7.39 9.03
N TYR A 16 6.87 6.71 9.41
CA TYR A 16 6.60 5.33 9.03
C TYR A 16 5.86 5.29 7.68
N VAL A 17 5.59 4.07 7.18
CA VAL A 17 4.98 3.88 5.86
C VAL A 17 3.64 4.63 5.71
N LEU A 18 2.83 4.70 6.77
CA LEU A 18 1.56 5.42 6.75
C LEU A 18 1.78 6.93 6.60
N ASP A 19 2.78 7.50 7.27
CA ASP A 19 3.11 8.92 7.16
C ASP A 19 3.49 9.28 5.72
N ASN A 20 4.29 8.42 5.07
CA ASN A 20 4.65 8.56 3.66
C ASN A 20 3.43 8.52 2.74
N TRP A 21 2.50 7.58 2.98
CA TRP A 21 1.28 7.47 2.18
C TRP A 21 0.38 8.70 2.34
N LEU A 22 0.22 9.19 3.57
CA LEU A 22 -0.56 10.40 3.85
C LEU A 22 0.08 11.65 3.22
N ALA A 23 1.41 11.77 3.26
CA ALA A 23 2.11 12.86 2.57
C ALA A 23 1.91 12.80 1.06
N CYS A 24 2.04 11.60 0.47
CA CYS A 24 1.74 11.34 -0.93
C CYS A 24 0.32 11.76 -1.35
N VAL A 25 -0.69 11.46 -0.54
CA VAL A 25 -2.08 11.91 -0.79
C VAL A 25 -2.18 13.43 -0.81
N ARG A 26 -1.56 14.10 0.17
CA ARG A 26 -1.66 15.57 0.33
C ARG A 26 -0.86 16.34 -0.70
N GLU A 27 0.37 15.92 -0.98
CA GLU A 27 1.36 16.70 -1.73
C GLU A 27 1.46 16.27 -3.20
N LEU A 28 1.10 15.02 -3.52
CA LEU A 28 1.20 14.45 -4.88
C LEU A 28 -0.16 14.07 -5.47
N GLU A 29 -1.25 14.48 -4.83
CA GLU A 29 -2.64 14.22 -5.26
C GLU A 29 -2.93 12.72 -5.49
N LEU A 30 -2.27 11.84 -4.72
CA LEU A 30 -2.53 10.41 -4.80
C LEU A 30 -3.94 10.10 -4.31
N GLU A 31 -4.79 9.75 -5.24
CA GLU A 31 -6.14 9.27 -4.96
C GLU A 31 -6.18 7.86 -4.38
N ARG A 32 -7.33 7.50 -3.80
CA ARG A 32 -7.64 6.19 -3.21
C ARG A 32 -7.25 5.01 -4.12
N ARG A 33 -7.57 5.08 -5.42
CA ARG A 33 -7.22 4.01 -6.38
C ARG A 33 -5.72 3.73 -6.41
N HIS A 34 -4.89 4.75 -6.23
CA HIS A 34 -3.44 4.60 -6.24
C HIS A 34 -2.95 3.95 -4.95
N LEU A 35 -3.52 4.31 -3.80
CA LEU A 35 -3.21 3.65 -2.52
C LEU A 35 -3.60 2.17 -2.52
N ILE A 36 -4.77 1.84 -3.09
CA ILE A 36 -5.20 0.45 -3.28
C ILE A 36 -4.21 -0.29 -4.16
N GLN A 37 -3.75 0.31 -5.27
CA GLN A 37 -2.76 -0.32 -6.14
C GLN A 37 -1.41 -0.51 -5.44
N LEU A 38 -0.91 0.48 -4.68
CA LEU A 38 0.31 0.35 -3.88
C LEU A 38 0.21 -0.77 -2.85
N ALA A 39 -0.94 -0.92 -2.19
CA ALA A 39 -1.20 -2.00 -1.25
C ALA A 39 -1.13 -3.37 -1.94
N LYS A 40 -1.81 -3.52 -3.09
CA LYS A 40 -1.79 -4.77 -3.88
C LYS A 40 -0.38 -5.11 -4.34
N ASN A 41 0.33 -4.15 -4.91
CA ASN A 41 1.72 -4.35 -5.37
C ASN A 41 2.64 -4.81 -4.23
N SER A 42 2.41 -4.31 -3.01
CA SER A 42 3.21 -4.68 -1.84
C SER A 42 3.04 -6.15 -1.47
N PHE A 43 1.83 -6.70 -1.55
CA PHE A 43 1.60 -8.13 -1.31
C PHE A 43 2.00 -8.99 -2.50
N GLU A 44 1.73 -8.55 -3.73
CA GLU A 44 2.14 -9.24 -4.96
C GLU A 44 3.67 -9.44 -4.99
N GLY A 45 4.43 -8.38 -4.71
CA GLY A 45 5.90 -8.40 -4.68
C GLY A 45 6.52 -8.99 -3.41
N SER A 46 5.72 -9.35 -2.41
CA SER A 46 6.23 -9.95 -1.17
C SER A 46 6.71 -11.40 -1.37
N PHE A 47 7.47 -11.91 -0.40
CA PHE A 47 7.89 -13.31 -0.37
C PHE A 47 6.94 -14.22 0.43
N LEU A 48 5.70 -13.77 0.63
CA LEU A 48 4.68 -14.60 1.26
C LEU A 48 4.33 -15.81 0.38
N PRO A 49 3.90 -16.93 0.97
CA PRO A 49 3.21 -17.99 0.25
C PRO A 49 2.01 -17.45 -0.53
N GLU A 50 1.72 -18.05 -1.68
CA GLU A 50 0.64 -17.60 -2.57
C GLU A 50 -0.72 -17.51 -1.86
N LYS A 51 -1.01 -18.49 -1.01
CA LYS A 51 -2.24 -18.49 -0.20
C LYS A 51 -2.37 -17.22 0.65
N ASP A 52 -1.30 -16.82 1.32
CA ASP A 52 -1.31 -15.66 2.20
C ASP A 52 -1.43 -14.36 1.38
N LYS A 53 -0.79 -14.31 0.19
CA LYS A 53 -0.99 -13.18 -0.75
C LYS A 53 -2.46 -13.06 -1.14
N MET A 54 -3.11 -14.16 -1.52
CA MET A 54 -4.54 -14.16 -1.89
C MET A 54 -5.43 -13.69 -0.73
N GLU A 55 -5.17 -14.15 0.49
CA GLU A 55 -5.91 -13.69 1.68
C GLU A 55 -5.80 -12.17 1.89
N TRP A 56 -4.63 -11.58 1.67
CA TRP A 56 -4.43 -10.14 1.75
C TRP A 56 -5.07 -9.38 0.59
N MET A 57 -4.99 -9.91 -0.63
CA MET A 57 -5.66 -9.33 -1.81
C MET A 57 -7.18 -9.25 -1.60
N GLU A 58 -7.80 -10.30 -1.08
CA GLU A 58 -9.23 -10.31 -0.77
C GLU A 58 -9.62 -9.28 0.29
N LYS A 59 -8.78 -9.09 1.32
CA LYS A 59 -8.99 -8.05 2.34
C LYS A 59 -8.92 -6.66 1.73
N ILE A 60 -7.95 -6.40 0.85
CA ILE A 60 -7.84 -5.12 0.14
C ILE A 60 -9.06 -4.89 -0.74
N ASP A 61 -9.48 -5.88 -1.52
CA ASP A 61 -10.67 -5.76 -2.38
C ASP A 61 -11.95 -5.52 -1.59
N ARG A 62 -12.06 -6.09 -0.38
CA ARG A 62 -13.19 -5.82 0.52
C ARG A 62 -13.21 -4.37 0.98
N ILE A 63 -12.05 -3.84 1.38
CA ILE A 63 -11.91 -2.42 1.76
C ILE A 63 -12.20 -1.52 0.55
N ASP A 64 -11.74 -1.93 -0.64
CA ASP A 64 -11.97 -1.21 -1.88
C ASP A 64 -13.48 -1.05 -2.17
N ARG A 65 -14.24 -2.13 -1.96
CA ARG A 65 -15.71 -2.13 -2.14
C ARG A 65 -16.49 -1.49 -0.99
N SER A 66 -16.00 -1.52 0.24
CA SER A 66 -16.79 -1.07 1.41
C SER A 66 -16.84 0.44 1.60
N MET A 67 -16.08 1.20 0.82
CA MET A 67 -16.09 2.68 0.86
C MET A 67 -16.50 3.29 -0.48
N ALA A 68 -17.21 2.50 -1.30
CA ALA A 68 -17.88 2.96 -2.52
C ALA A 68 -19.29 3.48 -2.22
#